data_AF-A0A383C0K7-F1
#
_entry.id   AF-A0A383C0K7-F1
#
_cell.length_a   1.000
_cell.length_b   1.000
_cell.length_c   1.000
_cell.angle_alpha   90.00
_cell.angle_beta   90.00
_cell.angle_gamma   90.00
#
_symmetry.space_group_name_H-M   'P 1'
#
loop_
_entity.id
_entity.type
_entity.pdbx_description
1 polymer ?
#
loop_
_entity_poly.entity_id
_entity_poly.type
_entity_poly.pdbx_seq_one_letter_code
_entity_poly.pdbx_strand_id
1 'polypeptide(L)'
;MTNEIYTPSREELNARIGRYDDLQAMSTEGELGWVGQDAMDVFFARKIMPVVLDDTKNPFGNIAPIFGAAGATMFISVMPPGQGPCLH
;
A
#
# COMPACT_ATOMS: atom_id res chain seq x y z
N MET A 1 -38.32 -10.29 4.36
CA MET A 1 -37.51 -9.06 4.50
C MET A 1 -37.43 -8.45 3.12
N THR A 2 -37.96 -7.25 2.96
CA THR A 2 -37.87 -6.48 1.70
C THR A 2 -36.42 -6.06 1.54
N ASN A 3 -35.75 -6.46 0.46
CA ASN A 3 -34.42 -5.96 0.16
C ASN A 3 -34.57 -4.50 -0.29
N GLU A 4 -34.40 -3.56 0.64
CA GLU A 4 -34.30 -2.15 0.30
C GLU A 4 -32.98 -1.91 -0.46
N ILE A 5 -33.09 -1.38 -1.67
CA ILE A 5 -31.92 -1.02 -2.47
C ILE A 5 -31.36 0.28 -1.89
N TYR A 6 -30.20 0.18 -1.26
CA TYR A 6 -29.46 1.33 -0.75
C TYR A 6 -28.58 1.95 -1.84
N THR A 7 -28.73 3.24 -2.08
CA THR A 7 -27.80 4.02 -2.90
C THR A 7 -26.99 4.94 -1.98
N PRO A 8 -25.67 4.74 -1.83
CA PRO A 8 -24.85 5.59 -0.99
C PRO A 8 -24.83 7.03 -1.49
N SER A 9 -24.73 7.98 -0.57
CA SER A 9 -24.48 9.40 -0.89
C SER A 9 -23.11 9.60 -1.55
N ARG A 10 -22.91 10.76 -2.18
CA ARG A 10 -21.62 11.13 -2.76
C ARG A 10 -20.53 11.20 -1.70
N GLU A 11 -20.88 11.72 -0.52
CA GLU A 11 -19.99 11.86 0.63
C GLU A 11 -19.51 10.49 1.12
N GLU A 12 -20.42 9.52 1.24
CA GLU A 12 -20.06 8.15 1.63
C GLU A 12 -19.22 7.42 0.58
N LEU A 13 -19.50 7.62 -0.71
CA LEU A 13 -18.66 7.07 -1.77
C LEU A 13 -17.26 7.67 -1.70
N ASN A 14 -17.15 9.00 -1.56
CA ASN A 14 -15.87 9.68 -1.48
C ASN A 14 -15.04 9.23 -0.27
N ALA A 15 -15.67 8.97 0.88
CA ALA A 15 -14.99 8.47 2.07
C ALA A 15 -14.43 7.04 1.91
N ARG A 16 -14.88 6.30 0.88
CA ARG A 16 -14.45 4.92 0.57
C ARG A 16 -13.42 4.84 -0.56
N ILE A 17 -13.05 5.97 -1.17
CA ILE A 17 -12.09 6.01 -2.26
C ILE A 17 -10.70 6.28 -1.68
N GLY A 18 -9.81 5.29 -1.79
CA GLY A 18 -8.37 5.50 -1.63
C GLY A 18 -7.81 6.22 -2.86
N ARG A 19 -6.97 7.24 -2.66
CA ARG A 19 -6.28 7.95 -3.75
C ARG A 19 -4.81 7.59 -3.75
N TYR A 20 -4.24 7.51 -4.94
CA TYR A 20 -2.81 7.22 -5.12
C TYR A 20 -1.93 8.26 -4.41
N ASP A 21 -2.27 9.54 -4.52
CA ASP A 21 -1.51 10.64 -3.93
C ASP A 21 -1.53 10.66 -2.40
N ASP A 22 -2.49 9.98 -1.77
CA ASP A 22 -2.61 9.85 -0.31
C ASP A 22 -1.84 8.63 0.24
N LEU A 23 -1.28 7.79 -0.64
CA LEU A 23 -0.53 6.61 -0.22
C LEU A 23 0.78 7.00 0.48
N GLN A 24 1.08 6.29 1.56
CA GLN A 24 2.30 6.48 2.33
C GLN A 24 3.26 5.33 2.07
N ALA A 25 4.55 5.64 1.95
CA ALA A 25 5.59 4.63 1.88
C ALA A 25 5.75 3.94 3.25
N MET A 26 6.14 2.67 3.22
CA MET A 26 6.45 1.92 4.42
C MET A 26 7.64 2.50 5.20
N SER A 27 7.66 2.28 6.53
CA SER A 27 8.72 2.75 7.42
C SER A 27 10.10 2.13 7.16
N THR A 28 10.17 0.98 6.48
CA THR A 28 11.43 0.29 6.14
C THR A 28 12.38 1.18 5.33
N GLU A 29 11.86 2.13 4.55
CA GLU A 29 12.65 3.15 3.84
C GLU A 29 13.47 4.01 4.81
N GLY A 30 12.94 4.30 6.01
CA GLY A 30 13.64 5.05 7.05
C GLY A 30 14.65 4.23 7.85
N GLU A 31 14.38 2.94 8.07
CA GLU A 31 15.24 2.04 8.86
C GLU A 31 16.55 1.67 8.14
N LEU A 32 16.53 1.66 6.80
CA LEU A 32 17.68 1.35 5.95
C LEU A 32 18.42 2.58 5.42
N GLY A 33 18.17 3.77 5.97
CA GLY A 33 18.78 5.02 5.50
C GLY A 33 20.33 5.09 5.58
N TRP A 34 20.97 4.11 6.23
CA TRP A 34 22.43 3.95 6.24
C TRP A 34 22.98 3.25 4.99
N VAL A 35 22.12 2.56 4.22
CA VAL A 35 22.48 1.87 2.98
C VAL A 35 22.41 2.88 1.82
N GLY A 36 23.44 2.90 0.97
CA GLY A 36 23.42 3.74 -0.23
C GLY A 36 22.34 3.32 -1.22
N GLN A 37 21.73 4.29 -1.91
CA GLN A 37 20.64 4.04 -2.85
C GLN A 37 21.03 3.04 -3.96
N ASP A 38 22.27 3.08 -4.45
CA ASP A 38 22.74 2.16 -5.48
C ASP A 38 22.73 0.70 -5.03
N ALA A 39 22.95 0.44 -3.74
CA ALA A 39 22.84 -0.91 -3.17
C ALA A 39 21.38 -1.29 -2.95
N MET A 40 20.55 -0.37 -2.46
CA MET A 40 19.10 -0.59 -2.30
C MET A 40 18.42 -0.91 -3.64
N ASP A 41 18.77 -0.18 -4.70
CA ASP A 41 18.24 -0.35 -6.06
C ASP A 41 18.56 -1.74 -6.65
N VAL A 42 19.43 -2.56 -6.05
CA VAL A 42 19.69 -3.93 -6.51
C VAL A 42 18.57 -4.90 -6.12
N PHE A 43 17.94 -4.70 -4.97
CA PHE A 43 17.01 -5.68 -4.39
C PHE A 43 15.74 -5.09 -3.81
N PHE A 44 15.60 -3.76 -3.76
CA PHE A 44 14.48 -3.07 -3.11
C PHE A 44 13.80 -2.09 -4.08
N ALA A 45 12.48 -1.96 -3.97
CA ALA A 45 11.77 -0.86 -4.61
C ALA A 45 12.11 0.48 -3.92
N ARG A 46 12.19 1.58 -4.68
CA ARG A 46 12.43 2.92 -4.10
C ARG A 46 11.31 3.37 -3.17
N LYS A 47 10.09 2.91 -3.44
CA LYS A 47 8.93 3.08 -2.56
C LYS A 47 8.10 1.82 -2.58
N ILE A 48 7.60 1.42 -1.41
CA ILE A 48 6.59 0.37 -1.26
C ILE A 48 5.40 1.01 -0.55
N MET A 49 4.26 1.10 -1.22
CA MET A 49 3.07 1.78 -0.72
C MET A 49 1.93 0.76 -0.57
N PRO A 50 1.53 0.41 0.67
CA PRO A 50 0.45 -0.54 0.89
C PRO A 50 -0.90 0.01 0.39
N VAL A 51 -1.61 -0.81 -0.39
CA VAL A 51 -2.98 -0.52 -0.85
C VAL A 51 -3.99 -1.39 -0.10
N VAL A 52 -3.63 -2.65 0.12
CA VAL A 52 -4.42 -3.62 0.88
C VAL A 52 -3.52 -4.24 1.92
N LEU A 53 -3.92 -4.16 3.18
CA LEU A 53 -3.29 -4.87 4.29
C LEU A 53 -4.31 -5.75 5.00
N ASP A 54 -3.82 -6.75 5.70
CA ASP A 54 -4.62 -7.43 6.71
C ASP A 54 -4.70 -6.56 7.98
N ASP A 55 -5.81 -6.66 8.73
CA ASP A 55 -6.00 -5.92 9.98
C ASP A 55 -5.31 -6.63 11.16
N THR A 56 -4.07 -7.05 10.92
CA THR A 56 -3.22 -7.76 11.86
C THR A 56 -1.81 -7.17 11.84
N LYS A 57 -1.05 -7.43 12.90
CA LYS A 57 0.35 -6.97 12.98
C LYS A 57 1.15 -7.63 11.86
N ASN A 58 1.62 -6.84 10.92
CA ASN A 58 2.40 -7.29 9.77
C ASN A 58 3.69 -6.46 9.62
N PRO A 59 4.73 -6.97 8.93
CA PRO A 59 6.00 -6.26 8.77
C PRO A 59 5.92 -5.05 7.82
N PHE A 60 4.78 -4.88 7.14
CA PHE A 60 4.54 -3.83 6.16
C PHE A 60 3.87 -2.57 6.75
N GLY A 61 3.60 -2.58 8.05
CA GLY A 61 3.02 -1.45 8.78
C GLY A 61 1.51 -1.57 8.98
N ASN A 62 0.88 -0.45 9.32
CA ASN A 62 -0.51 -0.36 9.72
C ASN A 62 -1.26 0.78 9.01
N ILE A 63 -0.77 1.19 7.84
CA ILE A 63 -1.35 2.28 7.04
C ILE A 63 -1.64 1.73 5.65
N ALA A 64 -2.93 1.63 5.31
CA ALA A 64 -3.42 1.29 3.98
C ALA A 64 -4.84 1.86 3.79
N PRO A 65 -5.27 2.13 2.54
CA PRO A 65 -6.66 2.50 2.25
C PRO A 65 -7.67 1.36 2.49
N ILE A 66 -7.25 0.11 2.36
CA ILE A 66 -8.12 -1.07 2.48
C ILE A 66 -7.53 -2.04 3.51
N PHE A 67 -8.35 -2.45 4.47
CA PHE A 67 -8.03 -3.47 5.46
C PHE A 67 -8.98 -4.66 5.38
N GLY A 68 -8.50 -5.85 5.74
CA GLY A 68 -9.37 -7.02 5.95
C GLY A 68 -9.92 -7.67 4.67
N ALA A 69 -9.18 -7.60 3.57
CA ALA A 69 -9.56 -8.22 2.30
C ALA A 69 -9.25 -9.73 2.25
N ALA A 70 -9.78 -10.50 3.20
CA ALA A 70 -9.62 -11.96 3.30
C ALA A 70 -8.16 -12.45 3.27
N GLY A 71 -7.26 -11.74 3.95
CA GLY A 71 -5.82 -12.06 4.00
C GLY A 71 -5.04 -11.67 2.75
N ALA A 72 -5.67 -10.97 1.79
CA ALA A 72 -4.94 -10.40 0.65
C ALA A 72 -4.05 -9.24 1.11
N THR A 73 -2.89 -9.11 0.46
CA THR A 73 -1.99 -7.97 0.63
C THR A 73 -1.60 -7.46 -0.75
N MET A 74 -1.64 -6.14 -0.95
CA MET A 74 -1.31 -5.52 -2.23
C MET A 74 -0.55 -4.22 -2.00
N PHE A 75 0.46 -3.99 -2.83
CA PHE A 75 1.30 -2.80 -2.80
C PHE A 75 1.33 -2.17 -4.19
N ILE A 76 1.51 -0.85 -4.23
CA ILE A 76 2.05 -0.18 -5.40
C ILE A 76 3.49 0.20 -5.08
N SER A 77 4.41 -0.22 -5.93
CA SER A 77 5.84 0.02 -5.74
C SER A 77 6.40 0.89 -6.86
N VAL A 78 7.37 1.74 -6.50
CA VAL A 78 8.16 2.51 -7.46
C VAL A 78 9.49 1.82 -7.64
N MET A 79 9.70 1.21 -8.80
CA MET A 79 10.95 0.49 -9.10
C MET A 79 12.07 1.43 -9.55
N PRO A 80 13.34 1.08 -9.30
CA PRO A 80 14.47 1.69 -9.99
C PRO A 80 14.33 1.59 -11.53
N PRO A 81 14.82 2.59 -12.29
CA PRO A 81 14.78 2.55 -13.75
C PRO A 81 15.47 1.32 -14.32
N GLY A 82 14.83 0.65 -15.29
CA GLY A 82 15.40 -0.52 -15.96
C GLY A 82 15.31 -1.83 -15.17
N GLN A 83 14.75 -1.80 -13.96
CA GLN A 83 14.51 -2.98 -13.15
C GLN A 83 13.07 -3.49 -13.32
N GLY A 84 12.92 -4.80 -13.52
CA GLY A 84 11.61 -5.46 -13.49
C GLY A 84 11.03 -5.56 -12.08
N PRO A 85 9.91 -6.26 -11.87
CA PRO A 85 9.42 -6.53 -10.52
C PRO A 85 10.50 -7.30 -9.74
N CYS A 86 11.05 -6.67 -8.69
CA CYS A 86 12.01 -7.30 -7.79
C CYS A 86 11.30 -7.80 -6.54
N LEU A 87 11.97 -8.62 -5.75
CA LEU A 87 11.56 -8.84 -4.37
C LEU A 87 11.54 -7.47 -3.65
N HIS A 88 10.76 -7.37 -2.56
CA HIS A 88 10.53 -6.14 -1.79
C HIS A 88 11.73 -5.20 -1.79
#